data_AF-A0A954CP45-F1
#
_entry.id   AF-A0A954CP45-F1
#
_cell.length_a   1.000
_cell.length_b   1.000
_cell.length_c   1.000
_cell.angle_alpha   90.00
_cell.angle_beta   90.00
_cell.angle_gamma   90.00
#
_symmetry.space_group_name_H-M   'P 1'
#
loop_
_entity.id
_entity.type
_entity.pdbx_description
1 polymer ?
#
loop_
_entity_poly.entity_id
_entity_poly.type
_entity_poly.pdbx_seq_one_letter_code
_entity_poly.pdbx_strand_id
1 'polypeptide(L)'
;MRVLHVLAERGYSGGEQQLEFLVRHLHERGHSNGLVLVPGAKFESVGRELDLPIFRSDLRRPWMLSPLLAVRRAVRTFQPEVLHFGCGRSLLWGGIACRGLRVPLRITTRRIDYPIGRAPWRAGRYRRLVDHVVANCESVRRRVLDAGVPSGRVTLVHEGI
;
A
#
# COMPACT_ATOMS: atom_id res chain seq x y z
N MET A 1 -8.81 -1.19 -14.81
CA MET A 1 -8.91 -0.59 -13.47
C MET A 1 -7.80 0.44 -13.28
N ARG A 2 -7.97 1.40 -12.37
CA ARG A 2 -6.96 2.39 -11.97
C ARG A 2 -6.46 2.08 -10.56
N VAL A 3 -5.19 1.70 -10.42
CA VAL A 3 -4.59 1.31 -9.14
C VAL A 3 -3.48 2.28 -8.76
N LEU A 4 -3.59 2.89 -7.57
CA LEU A 4 -2.55 3.75 -7.01
C LEU A 4 -1.81 3.00 -5.90
N HIS A 5 -0.53 2.75 -6.12
CA HIS A 5 0.34 2.04 -5.18
C HIS A 5 1.12 3.03 -4.32
N VAL A 6 1.01 2.93 -3.00
CA VAL A 6 1.73 3.77 -2.06
C VAL A 6 2.84 2.96 -1.41
N LEU A 7 4.10 3.39 -1.62
CA LEU A 7 5.29 2.75 -1.05
C LEU A 7 6.16 3.78 -0.32
N ALA A 8 6.31 3.59 1.00
CA ALA A 8 7.08 4.47 1.87
C ALA A 8 8.50 3.95 2.16
N GLU A 9 8.99 2.99 1.36
CA GLU A 9 10.34 2.45 1.42
C GLU A 9 11.24 3.04 0.34
N ARG A 10 12.52 3.24 0.66
CA ARG A 10 13.53 3.70 -0.30
C ARG A 10 14.26 2.53 -0.99
N GLY A 11 14.29 1.38 -0.32
CA GLY A 11 15.05 0.21 -0.74
C GLY A 11 14.40 -0.53 -1.91
N TYR A 12 15.04 -1.64 -2.27
CA TYR A 12 14.52 -2.61 -3.21
C TYR A 12 14.87 -3.99 -2.65
N SER A 13 13.92 -4.61 -1.98
CA SER A 13 14.03 -5.93 -1.37
C SER A 13 12.98 -6.88 -1.99
N GLY A 14 12.85 -8.11 -1.49
CA GLY A 14 11.76 -9.01 -1.89
C GLY A 14 10.37 -8.37 -1.71
N GLY A 15 10.29 -7.43 -0.75
CA GLY A 15 9.22 -6.48 -0.59
C GLY A 15 8.78 -5.84 -1.92
N GLU A 16 9.69 -5.08 -2.48
CA GLU A 16 9.51 -4.30 -3.68
C GLU A 16 9.44 -5.19 -4.92
N GLN A 17 10.22 -6.27 -5.02
CA GLN A 17 10.15 -7.21 -6.15
C GLN A 17 8.75 -7.75 -6.41
N GLN A 18 8.00 -8.13 -5.38
CA GLN A 18 6.61 -8.58 -5.60
C GLN A 18 5.66 -7.46 -5.96
N LEU A 19 5.90 -6.25 -5.46
CA LEU A 19 5.12 -5.10 -5.92
C LEU A 19 5.40 -4.83 -7.40
N GLU A 20 6.64 -5.00 -7.86
CA GLU A 20 6.99 -4.94 -9.27
C GLU A 20 6.25 -6.00 -10.08
N PHE A 21 6.27 -7.28 -9.67
CA PHE A 21 5.53 -8.34 -10.36
C PHE A 21 4.04 -7.99 -10.47
N LEU A 22 3.43 -7.51 -9.39
CA LEU A 22 2.05 -7.06 -9.39
C LEU A 22 1.83 -5.90 -10.38
N VAL A 23 2.66 -4.85 -10.32
CA VAL A 23 2.52 -3.66 -11.16
C VAL A 23 2.69 -4.00 -12.63
N ARG A 24 3.72 -4.79 -12.98
CA ARG A 24 3.96 -5.26 -14.36
C ARG A 24 2.78 -6.07 -14.88
N HIS A 25 2.32 -7.03 -14.10
CA HIS A 25 1.20 -7.87 -14.50
C HIS A 25 -0.11 -7.09 -14.69
N LEU A 26 -0.40 -6.12 -13.81
CA LEU A 26 -1.55 -5.23 -13.97
C LEU A 26 -1.39 -4.35 -15.23
N HIS A 27 -0.18 -3.85 -15.49
CA HIS A 27 0.14 -3.04 -16.65
C HIS A 27 -0.03 -3.82 -17.96
N GLU A 28 0.51 -5.04 -18.04
CA GLU A 28 0.35 -5.97 -19.17
C GLU A 28 -1.12 -6.30 -19.46
N ARG A 29 -1.95 -6.38 -18.41
CA ARG A 29 -3.41 -6.55 -18.52
C ARG A 29 -4.17 -5.27 -18.89
N GLY A 30 -3.47 -4.19 -19.24
CA GLY A 30 -4.07 -2.92 -19.65
C GLY A 30 -4.68 -2.11 -18.51
N HIS A 31 -4.29 -2.36 -17.26
CA HIS A 31 -4.73 -1.53 -16.13
C HIS A 31 -3.82 -0.32 -15.95
N SER A 32 -4.40 0.82 -15.58
CA SER A 32 -3.64 2.03 -15.31
C SER A 32 -3.07 1.97 -13.90
N ASN A 33 -1.74 1.98 -13.79
CA ASN A 33 -1.05 2.01 -12.50
C ASN A 33 -0.49 3.41 -12.24
N GLY A 34 -0.50 3.84 -10.98
CA GLY A 34 0.21 5.03 -10.52
C GLY A 34 0.98 4.72 -9.24
N LEU A 35 2.07 5.46 -9.01
CA LEU A 35 2.95 5.23 -7.88
C LEU A 35 3.03 6.47 -6.98
N VAL A 36 2.90 6.28 -5.67
CA VAL A 36 3.26 7.29 -4.66
C VAL A 36 4.50 6.80 -3.93
N LEU A 37 5.63 7.43 -4.21
CA LEU A 37 6.94 7.00 -3.73
C LEU A 37 7.60 8.07 -2.85
N VAL A 38 8.43 7.64 -1.91
CA VAL A 38 9.32 8.55 -1.19
C VAL A 38 10.43 9.05 -2.12
N PRO A 39 10.92 10.31 -1.96
CA PRO A 39 12.03 10.80 -2.76
C PRO A 39 13.26 9.87 -2.66
N GLY A 40 13.85 9.55 -3.82
CA GLY A 40 15.01 8.65 -3.93
C GLY A 40 14.67 7.17 -3.75
N ALA A 41 13.41 6.76 -3.87
CA ALA A 41 13.06 5.34 -3.84
C ALA A 41 13.61 4.62 -5.08
N LYS A 42 14.31 3.49 -4.87
CA LYS A 42 14.80 2.65 -5.98
C LYS A 42 13.67 2.17 -6.87
N PHE A 43 12.48 1.93 -6.31
CA PHE A 43 11.28 1.52 -7.05
C PHE A 43 10.83 2.54 -8.13
N GLU A 44 11.35 3.76 -8.13
CA GLU A 44 11.09 4.74 -9.19
C GLU A 44 11.54 4.23 -10.57
N SER A 45 12.55 3.37 -10.65
CA SER A 45 13.00 2.78 -11.92
C SER A 45 11.91 1.99 -12.63
N VAL A 46 11.15 1.18 -11.89
CA VAL A 46 10.02 0.38 -12.41
C VAL A 46 8.95 1.30 -12.98
N GLY A 47 8.63 2.38 -12.25
CA GLY A 47 7.66 3.36 -12.72
C GLY A 47 8.08 4.06 -14.01
N ARG A 48 9.37 4.39 -14.16
CA ARG A 48 9.90 5.02 -15.38
C ARG A 48 9.95 4.06 -16.56
N GLU A 49 10.34 2.80 -16.33
CA GLU A 49 10.41 1.78 -17.36
C GLU A 49 9.03 1.49 -17.98
N LEU A 50 7.99 1.49 -17.15
CA LEU A 50 6.61 1.23 -17.56
C LEU A 50 5.81 2.52 -17.91
N ASP A 51 6.48 3.67 -17.99
CA ASP A 51 5.88 5.00 -18.23
C ASP A 51 4.66 5.31 -17.33
N LEU A 52 4.79 5.02 -16.03
CA LEU A 52 3.72 5.23 -15.06
C LEU A 52 3.76 6.64 -14.45
N PRO A 53 2.61 7.24 -14.11
CA PRO A 53 2.58 8.46 -13.29
C PRO A 53 3.18 8.22 -11.90
N ILE A 54 4.20 9.01 -11.56
CA ILE A 54 4.90 8.96 -10.26
C ILE A 54 4.67 10.24 -9.47
N PHE A 55 4.08 10.09 -8.29
CA PHE A 55 3.88 11.15 -7.30
C PHE A 55 4.88 10.99 -6.16
N ARG A 56 5.54 12.08 -5.77
CA ARG A 56 6.53 12.04 -4.68
C ARG A 56 5.91 12.51 -3.36
N SER A 57 6.06 11.72 -2.30
CA SER A 57 5.63 12.05 -0.94
C SER A 57 6.56 11.42 0.10
N ASP A 58 7.21 12.24 0.93
CA ASP A 58 8.10 11.75 1.99
C ASP A 58 7.30 11.27 3.23
N LEU A 59 6.64 10.13 3.09
CA LEU A 59 5.89 9.47 4.17
C LEU A 59 6.77 8.91 5.30
N ARG A 60 8.10 9.12 5.25
CA ARG A 60 9.03 8.81 6.34
C ARG A 60 9.16 9.96 7.34
N ARG A 61 8.70 11.16 6.98
CA ARG A 61 8.69 12.36 7.82
C ARG A 61 7.25 12.83 8.13
N PRO A 62 6.46 12.01 8.85
CA PRO A 62 5.02 12.26 9.01
C PRO A 62 4.66 13.41 9.95
N TRP A 63 5.63 13.97 10.67
CA TRP A 63 5.45 15.17 11.49
C TRP A 63 5.18 16.43 10.65
N MET A 64 5.43 16.36 9.34
CA MET A 64 5.06 17.39 8.39
C MET A 64 3.68 17.07 7.79
N LEU A 65 2.82 18.07 7.62
CA LEU A 65 1.53 17.89 6.92
C LEU A 65 1.70 17.77 5.40
N SER A 66 2.80 18.28 4.86
CA SER A 66 3.04 18.33 3.40
C SER A 66 3.07 16.95 2.72
N PRO A 67 3.66 15.88 3.27
CA PRO A 67 3.61 14.56 2.64
C PRO A 67 2.19 13.99 2.59
N LEU A 68 1.38 14.23 3.63
CA LEU A 68 -0.01 13.79 3.67
C LEU A 68 -0.84 14.51 2.60
N LEU A 69 -0.65 15.83 2.46
CA LEU A 69 -1.29 16.62 1.40
C LEU A 69 -0.86 16.16 0.01
N ALA A 70 0.40 15.77 -0.17
CA ALA A 70 0.90 15.23 -1.44
C ALA A 70 0.20 13.91 -1.81
N VAL A 71 -0.01 12.99 -0.85
CA VAL A 71 -0.80 11.76 -1.11
C VAL A 71 -2.23 12.12 -1.49
N ARG A 72 -2.87 13.08 -0.81
CA ARG A 72 -4.24 13.51 -1.13
C ARG A 72 -4.35 14.09 -2.53
N ARG A 73 -3.36 14.90 -2.95
CA ARG A 73 -3.29 15.43 -4.31
C ARG A 73 -3.11 14.30 -5.32
N ALA A 74 -2.20 13.36 -5.07
CA ALA A 74 -2.01 12.19 -5.94
C ALA A 74 -3.31 11.40 -6.14
N VAL A 75 -4.06 11.14 -5.07
CA VAL A 75 -5.37 10.47 -5.16
C VAL A 75 -6.39 11.28 -5.97
N ARG A 76 -6.42 12.60 -5.82
CA ARG A 76 -7.37 13.46 -6.56
C ARG A 76 -7.00 13.59 -8.04
N THR A 77 -5.71 13.64 -8.36
CA THR A 77 -5.22 13.72 -9.74
C THR A 77 -5.36 12.38 -10.45
N PHE A 78 -4.97 11.29 -9.79
CA PHE A 78 -4.99 9.95 -10.39
C PHE A 78 -6.36 9.26 -10.31
N GLN A 79 -7.26 9.70 -9.43
CA GLN A 79 -8.61 9.14 -9.25
C GLN A 79 -8.64 7.59 -9.24
N PRO A 80 -7.91 6.94 -8.31
CA PRO A 80 -7.84 5.49 -8.28
C PRO A 80 -9.17 4.86 -7.89
N GLU A 81 -9.45 3.70 -8.50
CA GLU A 81 -10.48 2.77 -8.05
C GLU A 81 -9.96 1.94 -6.88
N VAL A 82 -8.67 1.59 -6.91
CA VAL A 82 -7.99 0.83 -5.86
C VAL A 82 -6.78 1.61 -5.34
N LEU A 83 -6.73 1.83 -4.03
CA LEU A 83 -5.55 2.35 -3.34
C LEU A 83 -4.85 1.21 -2.61
N HIS A 84 -3.65 0.86 -3.06
CA HIS A 84 -2.86 -0.24 -2.51
C HIS A 84 -1.69 0.28 -1.67
N PHE A 85 -1.64 -0.12 -0.39
CA PHE A 85 -0.52 0.17 0.51
C PHE A 85 0.47 -1.00 0.57
N GLY A 86 1.67 -0.82 0.01
CA GLY A 86 2.68 -1.87 -0.14
C GLY A 86 3.52 -2.17 1.11
N CYS A 87 3.44 -1.33 2.15
CA CYS A 87 4.10 -1.59 3.43
C CYS A 87 3.33 -0.99 4.61
N GLY A 88 3.71 -1.37 5.85
CA GLY A 88 3.02 -0.91 7.06
C GLY A 88 3.09 0.61 7.28
N ARG A 89 4.13 1.29 6.79
CA ARG A 89 4.25 2.75 6.86
C ARG A 89 3.34 3.43 5.83
N SER A 90 3.27 2.90 4.61
CA SER A 90 2.31 3.32 3.59
C SER A 90 0.88 3.18 4.09
N LEU A 91 0.54 2.06 4.73
CA LEU A 91 -0.79 1.82 5.30
C LEU A 91 -1.15 2.88 6.33
N LEU A 92 -0.25 3.14 7.28
CA LEU A 92 -0.54 4.09 8.36
C LEU A 92 -0.71 5.51 7.81
N TRP A 93 0.31 6.04 7.13
CA TRP A 93 0.30 7.46 6.74
C TRP A 93 -0.50 7.73 5.47
N GLY A 94 -0.45 6.82 4.49
CA GLY A 94 -1.31 6.90 3.31
C GLY A 94 -2.78 6.71 3.67
N GLY A 95 -3.09 5.76 4.55
CA GLY A 95 -4.45 5.56 5.06
C GLY A 95 -4.98 6.78 5.82
N ILE A 96 -4.17 7.38 6.70
CA ILE A 96 -4.52 8.65 7.38
C ILE A 96 -4.71 9.78 6.37
N ALA A 97 -3.78 9.94 5.43
CA ALA A 97 -3.84 10.98 4.40
C ALA A 97 -5.14 10.86 3.58
N CYS A 98 -5.62 9.65 3.29
CA CYS A 98 -6.82 9.43 2.48
C CYS A 98 -8.13 9.42 3.28
N ARG A 99 -8.12 9.67 4.60
CA ARG A 99 -9.37 9.81 5.37
C ARG A 99 -10.26 10.90 4.79
N GLY A 100 -11.54 10.61 4.67
CA GLY A 100 -12.53 11.51 4.05
C GLY A 100 -12.45 11.63 2.54
N LEU A 101 -11.50 10.97 1.85
CA LEU A 101 -11.55 10.84 0.39
C LEU A 101 -12.42 9.65 0.00
N ARG A 102 -13.28 9.83 -1.00
CA ARG A 102 -14.00 8.73 -1.64
C ARG A 102 -13.02 7.99 -2.54
N VAL A 103 -12.60 6.81 -2.09
CA VAL A 103 -11.80 5.85 -2.87
C VAL A 103 -12.57 4.53 -2.76
N PRO A 104 -12.97 3.90 -3.88
CA PRO A 104 -13.84 2.72 -3.86
C PRO A 104 -13.28 1.55 -3.05
N LEU A 105 -11.97 1.28 -3.17
CA LEU A 105 -11.33 0.18 -2.45
C LEU A 105 -9.94 0.55 -1.94
N ARG A 106 -9.67 0.26 -0.67
CA ARG A 106 -8.36 0.42 -0.04
C ARG A 106 -7.86 -0.93 0.45
N ILE A 107 -6.71 -1.34 -0.06
CA ILE A 107 -6.10 -2.63 0.28
C ILE A 107 -4.69 -2.46 0.79
N THR A 108 -4.24 -3.42 1.59
CA THR A 108 -2.82 -3.54 1.96
C THR A 108 -2.37 -4.97 1.84
N THR A 109 -1.20 -5.17 1.27
CA THR A 109 -0.53 -6.47 1.26
C THR A 109 0.44 -6.54 2.43
N ARG A 110 0.26 -7.54 3.27
CA ARG A 110 1.14 -7.83 4.40
C ARG A 110 1.86 -9.14 4.16
N ARG A 111 3.18 -9.09 4.35
CA ARG A 111 4.08 -10.22 4.13
C ARG A 111 5.00 -10.55 5.29
N ILE A 112 5.06 -9.62 6.22
CA ILE A 112 5.92 -9.74 7.38
C ILE A 112 5.11 -10.32 8.53
N ASP A 113 5.64 -11.39 9.10
CA ASP A 113 5.08 -12.09 10.24
C ASP A 113 5.51 -11.47 11.58
N TYR A 114 6.09 -10.27 11.61
CA TYR A 114 6.30 -9.58 12.89
C TYR A 114 4.96 -9.41 13.62
N PRO A 115 4.93 -9.57 14.96
CA PRO A 115 3.72 -9.36 15.75
C PRO A 115 3.07 -8.01 15.46
N ILE A 116 1.74 -8.01 15.32
CA ILE A 116 0.99 -6.75 15.37
C ILE A 116 0.99 -6.33 16.83
N GLY A 117 1.74 -5.26 17.14
CA GLY A 117 1.77 -4.75 18.50
C GLY A 117 0.35 -4.50 19.01
N ARG A 118 0.09 -4.89 20.26
CA ARG A 118 -1.23 -4.82 20.90
C ARG A 118 -1.76 -3.39 21.07
N ALA A 119 -0.91 -2.39 20.87
CA ALA A 119 -1.30 -1.00 20.92
C ALA A 119 -2.47 -0.72 19.95
N PRO A 120 -3.55 -0.07 20.41
CA PRO A 120 -4.78 0.11 19.62
C PRO A 120 -4.55 0.76 18.25
N TRP A 121 -3.55 1.64 18.12
CA TRP A 121 -3.21 2.29 16.86
C TRP A 121 -2.47 1.36 15.87
N ARG A 122 -1.70 0.38 16.36
CA ARG A 122 -0.96 -0.59 15.52
C ARG A 122 -1.87 -1.66 14.94
N ALA A 123 -2.79 -2.17 15.75
CA ALA A 123 -3.82 -3.11 15.30
C ALA A 123 -4.94 -2.39 14.55
N GLY A 124 -5.41 -1.25 15.07
CA GLY A 124 -6.53 -0.50 14.55
C GLY A 124 -6.33 0.02 13.13
N ARG A 125 -5.08 0.23 12.66
CA ARG A 125 -4.83 0.67 11.28
C ARG A 125 -5.35 -0.32 10.23
N TYR A 126 -5.23 -1.63 10.47
CA TYR A 126 -5.74 -2.66 9.55
C TYR A 126 -7.27 -2.75 9.57
N ARG A 127 -7.92 -2.29 10.65
CA ARG A 127 -9.37 -2.29 10.79
C ARG A 127 -10.02 -1.01 10.27
N ARG A 128 -9.32 0.12 10.37
CA ARG A 128 -9.87 1.48 10.18
C ARG A 128 -9.38 2.19 8.92
N LEU A 129 -8.26 1.79 8.34
CA LEU A 129 -7.65 2.51 7.22
C LEU A 129 -7.76 1.78 5.87
N VAL A 130 -8.12 0.50 5.89
CA VAL A 130 -8.30 -0.34 4.69
C VAL A 130 -9.60 -1.12 4.78
N ASP A 131 -10.13 -1.45 3.61
CA ASP A 131 -11.30 -2.29 3.43
C ASP A 131 -10.91 -3.77 3.42
N HIS A 132 -9.72 -4.08 2.89
CA HIS A 132 -9.23 -5.45 2.75
C HIS A 132 -7.73 -5.60 3.03
N VAL A 133 -7.33 -6.77 3.52
CA VAL A 133 -5.94 -7.16 3.74
C VAL A 133 -5.62 -8.40 2.93
N VAL A 134 -4.53 -8.35 2.15
CA VAL A 134 -3.97 -9.52 1.48
C VAL A 134 -2.81 -10.04 2.33
N ALA A 135 -2.92 -11.27 2.80
CA ALA A 135 -1.87 -11.97 3.53
C ALA A 135 -1.19 -12.98 2.61
N ASN A 136 0.14 -13.09 2.68
CA ASN A 136 0.89 -14.00 1.80
C ASN A 136 1.02 -15.44 2.31
N CYS A 137 0.80 -15.65 3.60
CA CYS A 137 0.89 -16.96 4.23
C CYS A 137 -0.05 -17.04 5.44
N GLU A 138 -0.32 -18.26 5.90
CA GLU A 138 -1.28 -18.49 6.99
C GLU A 138 -0.82 -17.86 8.31
N SER A 139 0.49 -17.81 8.57
CA SER A 139 1.03 -17.17 9.78
C SER A 139 0.74 -15.67 9.79
N VAL A 140 0.87 -14.99 8.64
CA VAL A 140 0.53 -13.57 8.50
C VAL A 140 -0.98 -13.36 8.57
N ARG A 141 -1.78 -14.23 7.93
CA ARG A 141 -3.24 -14.20 8.03
C ARG A 141 -3.69 -14.28 9.49
N ARG A 142 -3.19 -15.26 10.25
CA ARG A 142 -3.50 -15.43 11.67
C ARG A 142 -3.19 -14.17 12.47
N ARG A 143 -2.01 -13.55 12.26
CA ARG A 143 -1.65 -12.31 12.96
C ARG A 143 -2.60 -11.15 12.65
N VAL A 144 -3.11 -11.05 11.43
CA VAL A 144 -4.09 -10.03 11.03
C VAL A 144 -5.45 -10.29 11.70
N LEU A 145 -5.87 -11.56 11.78
CA LEU A 145 -7.08 -11.96 12.50
C LEU A 145 -6.96 -11.71 14.01
N ASP A 146 -5.82 -12.04 14.62
CA ASP A 146 -5.53 -11.80 16.04
C ASP A 146 -5.53 -10.30 16.39
N ALA A 147 -5.26 -9.43 15.43
CA ALA A 147 -5.40 -7.98 15.59
C ALA A 147 -6.86 -7.48 15.45
N GLY A 148 -7.82 -8.38 15.29
CA GLY A 148 -9.25 -8.10 15.24
C GLY A 148 -9.76 -7.64 13.88
N VAL A 149 -9.07 -7.96 12.78
CA VAL A 149 -9.60 -7.76 11.43
C VAL A 149 -10.60 -8.90 11.13
N PRO A 150 -11.84 -8.60 10.69
CA PRO A 150 -12.81 -9.63 10.33
C PRO A 150 -12.26 -10.56 9.24
N SER A 151 -12.53 -11.87 9.36
CA SER A 151 -12.06 -12.88 8.41
C SER A 151 -12.49 -12.59 6.97
N GLY A 152 -13.70 -12.09 6.75
CA GLY A 152 -14.20 -11.67 5.43
C GLY A 152 -13.45 -10.49 4.80
N ARG A 153 -12.55 -9.82 5.54
CA ARG A 153 -11.68 -8.73 5.06
C ARG A 153 -10.22 -9.17 4.90
N VAL A 154 -9.95 -10.47 4.93
CA VAL A 154 -8.61 -11.02 4.80
C VAL A 154 -8.60 -12.13 3.76
N THR A 155 -7.83 -11.95 2.68
CA THR A 155 -7.58 -13.00 1.68
C THR A 155 -6.16 -13.50 1.80
N LEU A 156 -6.00 -14.83 1.77
CA LEU A 156 -4.71 -15.49 1.66
C LEU A 156 -4.36 -15.62 0.17
N VAL A 157 -3.20 -15.09 -0.23
CA VAL A 157 -2.64 -15.24 -1.58
C VAL A 157 -1.19 -15.65 -1.42
N HIS A 158 -0.89 -16.93 -1.69
CA HIS A 158 0.49 -17.41 -1.62
C HIS A 158 1.39 -16.71 -2.63
N GLU A 159 2.65 -16.51 -2.27
CA GLU A 159 3.65 -15.99 -3.20
C GLU A 159 3.91 -17.06 -4.25
N GLY A 160 3.71 -16.71 -5.53
CA GLY A 160 4.18 -17.52 -6.65
C GLY A 160 5.67 -17.24 -6.86
N ILE A 161 6.48 -18.29 -6.86
CA ILE A 161 7.89 -18.26 -7.27
C ILE A 161 7.98 -18.86 -8.67
#